data_AF-A0AAV2QCG2-F1
#
_entry.id   AF-A0AAV2QCG2-F1
#
_cell.length_a   1.000
_cell.length_b   1.000
_cell.length_c   1.000
_cell.angle_alpha   90.00
_cell.angle_beta   90.00
_cell.angle_gamma   90.00
#
_symmetry.space_group_name_H-M   'P 1'
#
loop_
_entity.id
_entity.type
_entity.pdbx_description
1 polymer ?
#
loop_
_entity_poly.entity_id
_entity_poly.type
_entity_poly.pdbx_seq_one_letter_code
_entity_poly.pdbx_strand_id
1 'polypeptide(L)'
;MIYLIEGVLPESYFANNLRGLSVDMAVFRDLLRIRLPQLSRHLENLQHDAADGLTGACYEPPLTNVFTMQWFLTLFSNCLPRETVMRVWDLTFLQGDEVLLRTALAIWDGLA
;
A
#
# COMPACT_ATOMS: atom_id res chain seq x y z
N MET A 1 -8.29 19.08 1.70
CA MET A 1 -7.55 18.21 0.76
C MET A 1 -6.24 18.81 0.28
N ILE A 2 -6.15 20.11 -0.05
CA ILE A 2 -4.86 20.72 -0.47
C ILE A 2 -3.76 20.52 0.58
N TYR A 3 -4.04 20.83 1.86
CA TYR A 3 -3.10 20.59 2.96
C TYR A 3 -2.68 19.12 3.11
N LEU A 4 -3.56 18.16 2.78
CA LEU A 4 -3.21 16.75 2.85
C LEU A 4 -2.17 16.39 1.78
N ILE A 5 -2.36 16.88 0.56
CA ILE A 5 -1.49 16.58 -0.58
C ILE A 5 -0.16 17.33 -0.49
N GLU A 6 -0.19 18.59 -0.06
CA GLU A 6 0.99 19.46 -0.05
C GLU A 6 1.75 19.47 1.29
N GLY A 7 1.07 19.14 2.39
CA GLY A 7 1.60 19.30 3.75
C GLY A 7 1.70 18.02 4.58
N VAL A 8 1.03 16.93 4.18
CA VAL A 8 1.03 15.67 4.95
C VAL A 8 1.63 14.52 4.15
N LEU A 9 1.22 14.35 2.90
CA LEU A 9 1.74 13.28 2.04
C LEU A 9 3.12 13.63 1.48
N PRO A 10 3.93 12.61 1.12
CA PRO A 10 5.19 12.82 0.42
C PRO A 10 5.02 13.64 -0.87
N GLU A 11 6.03 14.45 -1.19
CA GLU A 11 6.03 15.21 -2.44
C GLU A 11 5.84 14.29 -3.65
N SER A 12 5.13 14.80 -4.66
CA SER A 12 4.86 14.07 -5.90
C SER A 12 4.07 12.76 -5.70
N TYR A 13 3.24 12.65 -4.65
CA TYR A 13 2.36 11.50 -4.44
C TYR A 13 1.40 11.25 -5.61
N PHE A 14 0.78 12.33 -6.10
CA PHE A 14 -0.18 12.34 -7.20
C PHE A 14 0.39 12.97 -8.48
N ALA A 15 1.70 13.14 -8.58
CA ALA A 15 2.34 13.61 -9.81
C ALA A 15 2.29 12.51 -10.90
N ASN A 16 2.49 12.89 -12.16
CA ASN A 16 2.45 11.97 -13.30
C ASN A 16 3.41 10.77 -13.19
N ASN A 17 4.48 10.91 -12.40
CA ASN A 17 5.47 9.85 -12.18
C ASN A 17 5.22 9.03 -10.89
N LEU A 18 4.21 9.38 -10.09
CA LEU A 18 3.83 8.72 -8.84
C LEU A 18 5.04 8.42 -7.93
N ARG A 19 6.00 9.34 -7.89
CA ARG A 19 7.28 9.11 -7.20
C ARG A 19 7.07 8.93 -5.70
N GLY A 20 6.25 9.79 -5.08
CA GLY A 20 5.94 9.69 -3.65
C GLY A 20 5.29 8.34 -3.31
N LEU A 21 4.28 7.94 -4.09
CA LEU A 21 3.64 6.64 -3.95
C LEU A 21 4.63 5.48 -4.12
N SER A 22 5.53 5.54 -5.10
CA SER A 22 6.50 4.46 -5.36
C SER A 22 7.45 4.24 -4.18
N VAL A 23 7.82 5.31 -3.47
CA VAL A 23 8.61 5.23 -2.24
C VAL A 23 7.80 4.53 -1.15
N ASP A 24 6.56 4.95 -0.91
CA ASP A 24 5.67 4.32 0.08
C ASP A 24 5.42 2.84 -0.22
N MET A 25 5.25 2.48 -1.49
CA MET A 25 5.09 1.08 -1.88
C MET A 25 6.35 0.25 -1.60
N ALA A 26 7.54 0.84 -1.72
CA ALA A 26 8.78 0.19 -1.34
C ALA A 26 8.89 0.00 0.17
N VAL A 27 8.62 1.06 0.94
CA VAL A 27 8.60 1.01 2.41
C VAL A 27 7.58 0.01 2.92
N PHE A 28 6.37 0.01 2.34
CA PHE A 28 5.31 -0.91 2.71
C PHE A 28 5.71 -2.37 2.52
N ARG A 29 6.34 -2.71 1.40
CA ARG A 29 6.81 -4.07 1.13
C ARG A 29 7.85 -4.52 2.16
N ASP A 30 8.76 -3.64 2.55
CA ASP A 30 9.77 -3.95 3.56
C ASP A 30 9.12 -4.11 4.95
N LEU A 31 8.14 -3.26 5.30
CA LEU A 31 7.34 -3.41 6.51
C LEU A 31 6.57 -4.72 6.53
N LEU A 32 5.96 -5.13 5.41
CA LEU A 32 5.23 -6.38 5.30
C LEU A 32 6.15 -7.59 5.53
N ARG A 33 7.37 -7.57 4.97
CA ARG A 33 8.38 -8.61 5.20
C ARG A 33 8.82 -8.70 6.66
N ILE A 34 8.96 -7.56 7.33
CA ILE A 34 9.39 -7.51 8.74
C ILE A 34 8.26 -7.96 9.67
N ARG A 35 7.03 -7.53 9.42
CA ARG A 35 5.91 -7.69 10.35
C ARG A 35 5.08 -8.95 10.07
N LEU A 36 4.89 -9.31 8.81
CA LEU A 36 4.11 -10.46 8.35
C LEU A 36 4.94 -11.36 7.41
N PRO A 37 6.04 -11.97 7.89
CA PRO A 37 6.98 -12.72 7.04
C PRO A 37 6.37 -13.99 6.42
N GLN A 38 5.32 -14.55 7.02
CA GLN A 38 4.62 -15.71 6.48
C GLN A 38 3.77 -15.31 5.27
N LEU A 39 2.94 -14.27 5.42
CA LEU A 39 2.13 -13.70 4.34
C LEU A 39 3.02 -13.21 3.20
N SER A 40 4.10 -12.49 3.50
CA SER A 40 5.02 -12.01 2.47
C SER A 40 5.58 -13.16 1.63
N ARG A 41 6.04 -14.25 2.26
CA ARG A 41 6.53 -15.44 1.53
C ARG A 41 5.41 -16.12 0.74
N HIS A 42 4.20 -16.17 1.28
CA HIS A 42 3.06 -16.74 0.57
C HIS A 42 2.74 -15.96 -0.70
N LEU A 43 2.71 -14.62 -0.63
CA LEU A 43 2.49 -13.76 -1.79
C LEU A 43 3.63 -13.88 -2.82
N GLU A 44 4.89 -13.98 -2.38
CA GLU A 44 6.04 -14.22 -3.25
C GLU A 44 5.92 -15.58 -3.97
N ASN A 45 5.51 -16.63 -3.27
CA ASN A 45 5.27 -17.95 -3.87
C ASN A 45 4.15 -17.91 -4.91
N LEU A 46 3.01 -17.29 -4.59
CA LEU A 46 1.89 -17.13 -5.52
C LEU A 46 2.30 -16.37 -6.78
N GLN A 47 3.16 -15.36 -6.64
CA GLN A 47 3.67 -14.61 -7.77
C GLN A 47 4.61 -15.45 -8.64
N HIS A 48 5.37 -16.35 -8.03
CA HIS A 48 6.24 -17.29 -8.75
C HIS A 48 5.42 -18.38 -9.47
N ASP A 49 4.39 -18.91 -8.81
CA ASP A 49 3.49 -19.91 -9.40
C ASP A 49 2.67 -19.34 -10.57
N ALA A 50 2.34 -18.05 -10.50
CA ALA A 50 1.67 -17.33 -11.58
C ALA A 50 2.61 -16.84 -12.69
N ALA A 51 3.94 -16.97 -12.54
CA ALA A 51 4.89 -16.58 -13.57
C ALA A 51 4.77 -17.52 -14.77
N ASP A 52 4.69 -16.94 -15.97
CA ASP A 52 4.44 -17.69 -17.19
C ASP A 52 5.69 -18.52 -17.56
N GLY A 53 5.57 -19.85 -17.42
CA GLY A 53 6.67 -20.80 -17.60
C GLY A 53 7.28 -20.82 -19.01
N LEU A 54 6.63 -20.19 -19.99
CA LEU A 54 7.11 -20.07 -21.37
C LEU A 54 7.96 -18.82 -21.62
N THR A 55 7.71 -17.73 -20.91
CA THR A 55 8.40 -16.44 -21.11
C THR A 55 9.35 -16.09 -19.98
N GLY A 56 9.24 -16.77 -18.82
CA GLY A 56 10.02 -16.45 -17.62
C GLY A 56 9.68 -15.08 -17.03
N ALA A 57 8.65 -14.41 -17.56
CA ALA A 57 8.22 -13.10 -17.10
C ALA A 57 7.45 -13.28 -15.80
N CYS A 58 8.06 -12.82 -14.70
CA CYS A 58 7.34 -12.64 -13.45
C CYS A 58 6.37 -11.46 -13.62
N TYR A 59 5.17 -11.56 -13.05
CA TYR A 59 4.25 -10.42 -13.00
C TYR A 59 4.97 -9.25 -12.31
N GLU A 60 5.11 -8.14 -13.02
CA GLU A 60 5.67 -6.89 -12.49
C GLU A 60 4.55 -5.86 -12.65
N PRO A 61 4.04 -5.25 -11.56
CA PRO A 61 4.60 -5.11 -10.20
C PRO A 61 4.26 -6.28 -9.23
N PRO A 62 4.87 -6.34 -8.02
CA PRO A 62 4.54 -7.34 -7.01
C PRO A 62 3.04 -7.50 -6.75
N LEU A 63 2.58 -8.72 -6.42
CA LEU A 63 1.15 -8.98 -6.14
C LEU A 63 0.58 -8.08 -5.04
N THR A 64 1.40 -7.70 -4.07
CA THR A 64 1.03 -6.72 -3.03
C THR A 64 0.60 -5.39 -3.65
N ASN A 65 1.34 -4.89 -4.65
CA ASN A 65 1.10 -3.59 -5.26
C ASN A 65 -0.28 -3.49 -5.93
N VAL A 66 -0.84 -4.61 -6.39
CA VAL A 66 -2.15 -4.65 -7.06
C VAL A 66 -3.24 -4.07 -6.14
N PHE A 67 -3.18 -4.37 -4.85
CA PHE A 67 -4.18 -3.90 -3.89
C PHE A 67 -3.73 -2.62 -3.18
N THR A 68 -2.49 -2.58 -2.67
CA THR A 68 -2.08 -1.47 -1.81
C THR A 68 -1.92 -0.14 -2.55
N MET A 69 -1.55 -0.15 -3.85
CA MET A 69 -1.48 1.11 -4.61
C MET A 69 -2.85 1.79 -4.68
N GLN A 70 -3.92 1.04 -4.96
CA GLN A 70 -5.26 1.61 -5.00
C GLN A 70 -5.67 2.14 -3.63
N TRP A 71 -5.34 1.43 -2.54
CA TRP A 71 -5.66 1.89 -1.19
C TRP A 71 -4.99 3.23 -0.86
N PHE A 72 -3.72 3.39 -1.20
CA PHE A 72 -2.98 4.62 -0.96
C PHE A 72 -3.46 5.78 -1.83
N LEU A 73 -3.66 5.54 -3.13
CA LEU A 73 -4.16 6.57 -4.06
C LEU A 73 -5.57 7.06 -3.69
N THR A 74 -6.41 6.19 -3.12
CA THR A 74 -7.79 6.52 -2.76
C THR A 74 -7.96 6.78 -1.27
N LEU A 75 -6.86 6.79 -0.51
CA LEU A 75 -6.85 6.94 0.95
C LEU A 75 -7.89 6.04 1.63
N PHE A 76 -7.96 4.78 1.19
CA PHE A 76 -8.86 3.72 1.66
C PHE A 76 -10.37 3.95 1.41
N SER A 77 -10.76 5.04 0.74
CA SER A 77 -12.18 5.37 0.51
C SER A 77 -12.96 4.31 -0.28
N ASN A 78 -12.28 3.53 -1.11
CA ASN A 78 -12.89 2.48 -1.94
C ASN A 78 -12.89 1.08 -1.31
N CYS A 79 -12.20 0.86 -0.19
CA CYS A 79 -12.06 -0.46 0.41
C CYS A 79 -12.57 -0.56 1.87
N LEU A 80 -12.79 0.56 2.55
CA LEU A 80 -13.28 0.59 3.93
C LEU A 80 -14.65 1.28 4.04
N PRO A 81 -15.48 0.91 5.04
CA PRO A 81 -16.70 1.65 5.36
C PRO A 81 -16.41 3.11 5.72
N ARG A 82 -17.36 4.01 5.42
CA ARG A 82 -17.21 5.47 5.62
C ARG A 82 -16.71 5.84 7.02
N GLU A 83 -17.26 5.24 8.07
CA GLU A 83 -16.86 5.55 9.45
C GLU A 83 -15.40 5.23 9.72
N THR A 84 -14.91 4.12 9.18
CA THR A 84 -13.51 3.72 9.30
C THR A 84 -12.60 4.66 8.51
N VAL A 85 -12.98 5.01 7.29
CA VAL A 85 -12.23 5.95 6.44
C VAL A 85 -12.07 7.30 7.14
N MET A 86 -13.15 7.83 7.74
CA MET A 86 -13.10 9.08 8.49
C MET A 86 -12.06 9.03 9.63
N ARG A 87 -12.04 7.94 10.40
CA ARG A 87 -11.05 7.76 11.48
C ARG A 87 -9.62 7.66 10.96
N VAL A 88 -9.42 6.96 9.84
CA VAL A 88 -8.09 6.89 9.20
C VAL A 88 -7.64 8.29 8.80
N TRP A 89 -8.51 9.09 8.18
CA TRP A 89 -8.17 10.46 7.78
C TRP A 89 -7.88 11.37 8.96
N ASP A 90 -8.69 11.30 10.03
CA ASP A 90 -8.44 12.07 11.26
C ASP A 90 -7.05 11.77 11.84
N LEU A 91 -6.67 10.48 11.87
CA LEU A 91 -5.35 10.06 12.31
C LEU A 91 -4.25 10.51 11.34
N THR A 92 -4.48 10.44 10.03
CA THR A 92 -3.51 10.92 9.04
C THR A 92 -3.23 12.41 9.20
N PHE A 93 -4.25 13.24 9.47
CA PHE A 93 -4.04 14.65 9.75
C PHE A 93 -3.31 14.92 11.06
N LEU A 94 -3.48 14.05 12.06
CA LEU A 94 -2.89 14.24 13.39
C LEU A 94 -1.45 13.71 13.49
N GLN A 95 -1.17 12.54 12.90
CA GLN A 95 0.08 11.80 13.05
C GLN A 95 0.94 11.79 11.79
N GLY A 96 0.34 12.04 10.62
CA GLY A 96 1.03 12.04 9.33
C GLY A 96 0.66 10.86 8.43
N ASP A 97 1.37 10.79 7.31
CA ASP A 97 1.24 9.79 6.24
C ASP A 97 1.54 8.36 6.68
N GLU A 98 2.37 8.17 7.72
CA GLU A 98 2.67 6.84 8.29
C GLU A 98 1.42 6.04 8.71
N VAL A 99 0.31 6.73 8.99
CA VAL A 99 -0.99 6.12 9.29
C VAL A 99 -1.49 5.28 8.12
N LEU A 100 -1.21 5.68 6.88
CA LEU A 100 -1.63 4.93 5.69
C LEU A 100 -0.90 3.58 5.62
N LEU A 101 0.42 3.57 5.86
CA LEU A 101 1.24 2.37 5.91
C LEU A 101 0.76 1.42 7.03
N ARG A 102 0.52 1.95 8.23
CA ARG A 102 0.00 1.16 9.37
C ARG A 102 -1.39 0.58 9.10
N THR A 103 -2.26 1.36 8.48
CA THR A 103 -3.63 0.93 8.13
C THR A 103 -3.59 -0.20 7.12
N ALA A 104 -2.79 -0.07 6.04
CA ALA A 104 -2.62 -1.15 5.08
C ALA A 104 -2.06 -2.42 5.73
N LEU A 105 -1.07 -2.29 6.63
CA LEU A 105 -0.50 -3.43 7.31
C LEU A 105 -1.53 -4.14 8.20
N ALA A 106 -2.37 -3.38 8.92
CA ALA A 106 -3.44 -3.94 9.75
C ALA A 106 -4.51 -4.64 8.91
N ILE A 107 -4.84 -4.14 7.71
CA ILE A 107 -5.75 -4.81 6.78
C ILE A 107 -5.15 -6.15 6.34
N TRP A 108 -3.88 -6.17 5.95
CA TRP A 108 -3.22 -7.41 5.54
C TRP A 108 -3.07 -8.43 6.67
N ASP A 109 -2.80 -7.97 7.90
CA ASP A 109 -2.76 -8.83 9.09
C ASP A 109 -4.14 -9.44 9.39
N GLY A 110 -5.21 -8.66 9.25
CA GLY A 110 -6.58 -9.15 9.43
C GLY A 110 -7.08 -10.10 8.32
N LEU A 111 -6.36 -10.19 7.19
CA LEU A 111 -6.66 -11.09 6.07
C LEU A 111 -5.80 -12.37 6.08
N ALA A 112 -4.76 -12.42 6.90
CA ALA A 112 -3.84 -13.56 7.03
C ALA A 112 -4.42 -14.65 7.95
#